data_AF-A0A3D5TI52-F1
#
_entry.id   AF-A0A3D5TI52-F1
#
_cell.length_a   1.000
_cell.length_b   1.000
_cell.length_c   1.000
_cell.angle_alpha   90.00
_cell.angle_beta   90.00
_cell.angle_gamma   90.00
#
_symmetry.space_group_name_H-M   'P 1'
#
loop_
_entity.id
_entity.type
_entity.pdbx_description
1 polymer ?
#
loop_
_entity_poly.entity_id
_entity_poly.type
_entity_poly.pdbx_seq_one_letter_code
_entity_poly.pdbx_strand_id
1 'polypeptide(L)'
;MFTSEKMVKFLREKYPPGTRIRLVSMEDPYAPVAPGTEGTLVCVDDAGQFQMKWDNGRTLALIPGEDSFTVLPPERSMLKLYMPLTAELYEPDEWGDMPEEPERLTGGELASHEEKIRSALFKNRMQEEQVRGIMHWYRKPDSVNDKVHSVVFDVEQRHGRLWGVAECQISGELSAVELAALKKYISGQASDGWGEGFEQQEITLDGGRELYVHLWQDEDWSIRTEQERFEPYRDKLPQLCFTLLPGTGQLICVKRGESGYYPSDWSTPDAQENRRIADEQNRKLGVTPAQEEAMKIGSMCGWDVPGADPDHCMDIVEQRGGMELG
;
A
#
# COMPACT_ATOMS: atom_id res chain seq x y z
N MET A 1 10.31 31.73 32.56
CA MET A 1 10.34 32.85 31.60
C MET A 1 8.94 32.96 30.99
N PHE A 2 8.34 34.15 30.84
CA PHE A 2 7.02 34.24 30.18
C PHE A 2 7.20 34.37 28.67
N THR A 3 6.79 33.35 27.92
CA THR A 3 6.79 33.35 26.46
C THR A 3 5.68 34.27 25.94
N SER A 4 5.99 35.21 25.04
CA SER A 4 4.98 36.13 24.50
C SER A 4 3.94 35.39 23.63
N GLU A 5 2.69 35.87 23.58
CA GLU A 5 1.64 35.30 22.72
C GLU A 5 2.06 35.19 21.25
N LYS A 6 2.84 36.17 20.75
CA LYS A 6 3.39 36.13 19.39
C LYS A 6 4.34 34.95 19.18
N MET A 7 5.17 34.65 20.18
CA MET A 7 6.10 33.52 20.13
C MET A 7 5.34 32.19 20.21
N VAL A 8 4.33 32.08 21.08
CA VAL A 8 3.48 30.89 21.16
C VAL A 8 2.78 30.63 19.82
N LYS A 9 2.23 31.67 19.20
CA LYS A 9 1.61 31.55 17.87
C LYS A 9 2.61 31.07 16.82
N PHE A 10 3.81 31.64 16.81
CA PHE A 10 4.88 31.21 15.92
C PHE A 10 5.28 29.74 16.13
N LEU A 11 5.38 29.29 17.38
CA LEU A 11 5.69 27.88 17.69
C LEU A 11 4.57 26.94 17.23
N ARG A 12 3.30 27.31 17.41
CA ARG A 12 2.14 26.53 16.92
C ARG A 12 2.12 26.41 15.40
N GLU A 13 2.48 27.47 14.68
CA GLU A 13 2.57 27.46 13.22
C GLU A 13 3.75 26.63 12.72
N LYS A 14 4.90 26.75 13.39
CA LYS A 14 6.13 26.04 13.01
C LYS A 14 6.12 24.55 13.36
N TYR A 15 5.45 24.20 14.46
CA TYR A 15 5.38 22.83 14.97
C TYR A 15 3.90 22.46 15.21
N PRO A 16 3.17 22.06 14.16
CA PRO A 16 1.78 21.65 14.29
C PRO A 16 1.66 20.34 15.10
N PRO A 17 0.50 20.08 15.73
CA PRO A 17 0.19 18.78 16.31
C PRO A 17 0.49 17.63 15.34
N GLY A 18 1.08 16.55 15.86
CA GLY A 18 1.56 15.42 15.07
C GLY A 18 3.04 15.50 14.67
N THR A 19 3.72 16.63 14.89
CA THR A 19 5.16 16.74 14.62
C THR A 19 5.95 15.68 15.40
N ARG A 20 6.73 14.87 14.68
CA ARG A 20 7.64 13.88 15.27
C ARG A 20 8.93 14.54 15.70
N ILE A 21 9.35 14.27 16.93
CA ILE A 21 10.53 14.88 17.54
C ILE A 21 11.39 13.79 18.16
N ARG A 22 12.71 13.87 17.94
CA ARG A 22 13.70 13.11 18.69
C ARG A 22 14.40 14.04 19.67
N LEU A 23 14.41 13.66 20.93
CA LEU A 23 15.12 14.40 21.97
C LEU A 23 16.63 14.23 21.80
N VAL A 24 17.38 15.33 21.83
CA VAL A 24 18.85 15.31 21.85
C VAL A 24 19.34 15.40 23.29
N SER A 25 18.81 16.34 24.08
CA SER A 25 19.13 16.47 25.49
C SER A 25 18.03 17.24 26.23
N MET A 26 17.85 16.91 27.51
CA MET A 26 16.92 17.57 28.42
C MET A 26 17.58 17.70 29.78
N GLU A 27 17.59 18.91 30.33
CA GLU A 27 18.11 19.19 31.66
C GLU A 27 16.97 19.21 32.67
N ASP A 28 16.58 18.03 33.16
CA ASP A 28 15.66 17.88 34.28
C ASP A 28 16.38 17.16 35.45
N PRO A 29 16.43 17.75 36.66
CA PRO A 29 17.19 17.20 37.78
C PRO A 29 16.50 16.04 38.52
N TYR A 30 15.26 15.70 38.16
CA TYR A 30 14.47 14.69 38.86
C TYR A 30 14.25 13.43 38.02
N ALA A 31 13.79 13.59 36.78
CA ALA A 31 13.47 12.50 35.88
C ALA A 31 13.50 12.99 34.41
N PRO A 32 14.67 13.20 33.79
CA PRO A 32 14.76 13.61 32.39
C PRO A 32 14.30 12.49 31.44
N VAL A 33 13.76 12.86 30.28
CA VAL A 33 13.57 11.91 29.18
C VAL A 33 14.94 11.57 28.60
N ALA A 34 15.20 10.30 28.32
CA ALA A 34 16.51 9.87 27.82
C ALA A 34 16.81 10.44 26.42
N PRO A 35 18.02 10.94 26.16
CA PRO A 35 18.48 11.28 24.81
C PRO A 35 18.20 10.17 23.79
N GLY A 36 17.79 10.56 22.58
CA GLY A 36 17.39 9.64 21.51
C GLY A 36 15.95 9.16 21.60
N THR A 37 15.23 9.41 22.71
CA THR A 37 13.80 9.09 22.80
C THR A 37 13.03 9.92 21.79
N GLU A 38 12.15 9.26 21.05
CA GLU A 38 11.25 9.93 20.11
C GLU A 38 9.85 10.07 20.68
N GLY A 39 9.13 11.07 20.19
CA GLY A 39 7.78 11.38 20.64
C GLY A 39 7.04 12.23 19.63
N THR A 40 5.73 12.30 19.82
CA THR A 40 4.82 13.07 18.99
C THR A 40 4.35 14.31 19.75
N LEU A 41 4.46 15.48 19.13
CA LEU A 41 3.92 16.73 19.66
C LEU A 41 2.40 16.67 19.63
N VAL A 42 1.77 16.77 20.80
CA VAL A 42 0.30 16.82 20.95
C VAL A 42 -0.18 18.25 20.72
N CYS A 43 0.43 19.23 21.37
CA CYS A 43 0.15 20.64 21.17
C CYS A 43 1.25 21.53 21.78
N VAL A 44 1.24 22.82 21.43
CA VAL A 44 2.03 23.85 22.10
C VAL A 44 1.12 24.61 23.05
N ASP A 45 1.40 24.56 24.35
CA ASP A 45 0.59 25.23 25.37
C ASP A 45 0.80 26.76 25.39
N ASP A 46 0.08 27.45 26.28
CA ASP A 46 0.12 28.92 26.38
C ASP A 46 1.41 29.45 26.99
N ALA A 47 2.23 28.59 27.60
CA ALA A 47 3.58 28.93 28.04
C ALA A 47 4.63 28.70 26.94
N GLY A 48 4.23 28.15 25.79
CA GLY A 48 5.12 27.80 24.68
C GLY A 48 5.84 26.47 24.85
N GLN A 49 5.44 25.65 25.83
CA GLN A 49 6.00 24.31 26.01
C GLN A 49 5.32 23.31 25.08
N PHE A 50 6.09 22.31 24.67
CA PHE A 50 5.65 21.26 23.77
C PHE A 50 5.10 20.12 24.62
N GLN A 51 3.78 19.93 24.57
CA GLN A 51 3.14 18.80 25.21
C GLN A 51 3.41 17.55 24.37
N MET A 52 4.23 16.65 24.90
CA MET A 52 4.74 15.49 24.18
C MET A 52 4.04 14.21 24.61
N LYS A 53 3.80 13.32 23.66
CA LYS A 53 3.57 11.90 23.89
C LYS A 53 4.81 11.14 23.44
N TRP A 54 5.68 10.77 24.38
CA TRP A 54 6.91 10.03 24.09
C TRP A 54 6.62 8.54 23.87
N ASP A 55 7.36 7.91 22.97
CA ASP A 55 7.14 6.51 22.56
C ASP A 55 7.42 5.52 23.70
N ASN A 56 8.28 5.91 24.65
CA ASN A 56 8.52 5.15 25.87
C ASN A 56 7.42 5.32 26.94
N GLY A 57 6.27 5.89 26.56
CA GLY A 57 5.10 6.09 27.42
C GLY A 57 5.16 7.34 28.30
N ARG A 58 6.25 8.13 28.24
CA ARG A 58 6.36 9.36 29.00
C ARG A 58 5.54 10.51 28.42
N THR A 59 5.28 11.50 29.25
CA THR A 59 4.48 12.70 28.89
C THR A 59 5.13 14.03 29.29
N LEU A 60 6.40 14.02 29.72
CA LEU A 60 7.09 15.24 30.15
C LEU A 60 7.18 16.22 28.98
N ALA A 61 6.79 17.48 29.23
CA ALA A 61 6.83 18.52 28.23
C ALA A 61 8.27 18.84 27.82
N LEU A 62 8.43 19.24 26.56
CA LEU A 62 9.70 19.74 26.04
C LEU A 62 9.66 21.28 26.05
N ILE A 63 10.73 21.92 26.48
CA ILE A 63 10.84 23.38 26.62
C ILE A 63 11.77 23.92 25.54
N PRO A 64 11.24 24.51 24.44
CA PRO A 64 12.07 25.07 23.39
C PRO A 64 13.01 26.16 23.91
N GLY A 65 14.31 26.01 23.64
CA GLY A 65 15.35 26.95 24.09
C GLY A 65 16.06 26.52 25.38
N GLU A 66 15.46 25.63 26.17
CA GLU A 66 16.12 24.94 27.29
C GLU A 66 16.51 23.51 26.87
N ASP A 67 15.58 22.79 26.24
CA ASP A 67 15.81 21.45 25.70
C ASP A 67 16.33 21.49 24.25
N SER A 68 17.12 20.48 23.90
CA SER A 68 17.64 20.27 22.54
C SER A 68 16.94 19.11 21.86
N PHE A 69 16.52 19.31 20.61
CA PHE A 69 15.76 18.32 19.86
C PHE A 69 15.90 18.49 18.35
N THR A 70 15.56 17.42 17.63
CA THR A 70 15.44 17.42 16.16
C THR A 70 14.03 17.04 15.75
N VAL A 71 13.46 17.77 14.78
CA VAL A 71 12.23 17.36 14.13
C VAL A 71 12.55 16.23 13.15
N LEU A 72 11.81 15.13 13.27
CA LEU A 72 11.92 14.01 12.35
C LEU A 72 11.09 14.28 11.09
N PRO A 73 11.51 13.77 9.93
CA PRO A 73 10.67 13.81 8.74
C PRO A 73 9.33 13.13 9.03
N PRO A 74 8.24 13.52 8.36
CA PRO A 74 6.96 12.85 8.50
C PRO A 74 7.13 11.36 8.24
N GLU A 75 6.41 10.53 9.00
CA GLU A 75 6.34 9.10 8.73
C GLU A 75 5.86 8.89 7.29
N ARG A 76 6.51 7.96 6.60
CA ARG A 76 6.21 7.64 5.21
C ARG A 76 5.61 6.25 5.14
N SER A 77 4.53 6.13 4.39
CA SER A 77 3.95 4.84 4.03
C SER A 77 4.28 4.52 2.58
N MET A 78 4.26 3.22 2.27
CA MET A 78 4.40 2.74 0.90
C MET A 78 3.02 2.63 0.27
N LEU A 79 2.79 3.39 -0.80
CA LEU A 79 1.66 3.21 -1.71
C LEU A 79 2.17 2.51 -2.98
N LYS A 80 1.58 1.36 -3.32
CA LYS A 80 1.88 0.65 -4.55
C LYS A 80 0.83 0.91 -5.61
N LEU A 81 1.30 1.24 -6.81
CA LEU A 81 0.46 1.39 -8.00
C LEU A 81 0.86 0.36 -9.04
N TYR A 82 -0.06 -0.52 -9.39
CA TYR A 82 0.15 -1.66 -10.27
C TYR A 82 -0.26 -1.35 -11.70
N MET A 83 0.57 -1.75 -12.65
CA MET A 83 0.32 -1.67 -14.09
C MET A 83 0.62 -3.01 -14.77
N PRO A 84 -0.14 -3.38 -15.82
CA PRO A 84 0.22 -4.53 -16.63
C PRO A 84 1.64 -4.39 -17.19
N LEU A 85 2.35 -5.51 -17.29
CA LEU A 85 3.67 -5.60 -17.87
C LEU A 85 3.62 -6.53 -19.10
N THR A 86 4.29 -6.14 -20.17
CA THR A 86 4.51 -6.94 -21.36
C THR A 86 5.99 -6.89 -21.75
N ALA A 87 6.40 -7.77 -22.65
CA ALA A 87 7.75 -7.73 -23.21
C ALA A 87 7.79 -8.32 -24.62
N GLU A 88 8.84 -7.97 -25.35
CA GLU A 88 9.24 -8.61 -26.60
C GLU A 88 10.48 -9.46 -26.34
N LEU A 89 10.38 -10.75 -26.67
CA LEU A 89 11.45 -11.73 -26.55
C LEU A 89 11.98 -12.08 -27.93
N TYR A 90 13.29 -11.94 -28.10
CA TYR A 90 14.01 -12.40 -29.28
C TYR A 90 14.89 -13.59 -28.90
N GLU A 91 14.70 -14.71 -29.60
CA GLU A 91 15.51 -15.91 -29.41
C GLU A 91 16.33 -16.19 -30.67
N PRO A 92 17.68 -16.31 -30.57
CA PRO A 92 18.49 -16.61 -31.72
C PRO A 92 18.22 -18.04 -32.21
N ASP A 93 18.28 -18.22 -33.54
CA ASP A 93 18.11 -19.53 -34.16
C ASP A 93 19.34 -20.44 -33.97
N GLU A 94 19.32 -21.64 -34.57
CA GLU A 94 20.44 -22.60 -34.49
C GLU A 94 21.77 -22.06 -35.03
N TRP A 95 21.74 -20.97 -35.82
CA TRP A 95 22.89 -20.30 -36.41
C TRP A 95 23.30 -19.04 -35.64
N GLY A 96 22.52 -18.63 -34.64
CA GLY A 96 22.75 -17.43 -33.84
C GLY A 96 22.09 -16.18 -34.42
N ASP A 97 21.30 -16.29 -35.49
CA ASP A 97 20.63 -15.16 -36.13
C ASP A 97 19.34 -14.82 -35.38
N MET A 98 19.09 -13.52 -35.18
CA MET A 98 17.92 -13.03 -34.45
C MET A 98 16.72 -12.87 -35.39
N PRO A 99 15.51 -13.33 -35.01
CA PRO A 99 14.32 -13.14 -35.83
C PRO A 99 13.94 -11.67 -35.97
N GLU A 100 13.29 -11.32 -37.09
CA GLU A 100 12.77 -9.96 -37.30
C GLU A 100 11.55 -9.67 -36.41
N GLU A 101 10.72 -10.68 -36.14
CA GLU A 101 9.52 -10.56 -35.30
C GLU A 101 9.78 -11.16 -33.91
N PRO A 102 9.52 -10.42 -32.83
CA PRO A 102 9.63 -10.94 -31.47
C PRO A 102 8.44 -11.81 -31.06
N GLU A 103 8.66 -12.68 -30.08
CA GLU A 103 7.59 -13.29 -29.30
C GLU A 103 7.09 -12.28 -28.25
N ARG A 104 5.78 -12.05 -28.21
CA ARG A 104 5.17 -11.17 -27.21
C ARG A 104 4.85 -11.95 -25.94
N LEU A 105 5.45 -11.52 -24.84
CA LEU A 105 5.20 -12.10 -23.52
C LEU A 105 4.28 -11.23 -22.69
N THR A 106 3.39 -11.88 -21.95
CA THR A 106 2.53 -11.27 -20.95
C THR A 106 3.10 -11.45 -19.55
N GLY A 107 2.57 -10.70 -18.58
CA GLY A 107 2.99 -10.85 -17.19
C GLY A 107 3.01 -12.29 -16.65
N GLY A 108 2.17 -13.21 -17.15
CA GLY A 108 2.20 -14.62 -16.73
C GLY A 108 3.52 -15.31 -17.11
N GLU A 109 3.97 -15.11 -18.34
CA GLU A 109 5.24 -15.66 -18.85
C GLU A 109 6.45 -14.96 -18.22
N LEU A 110 6.32 -13.65 -17.96
CA LEU A 110 7.37 -12.83 -17.34
C LEU A 110 7.65 -13.17 -15.87
N ALA A 111 6.76 -13.90 -15.19
CA ALA A 111 6.95 -14.31 -13.80
C ALA A 111 8.29 -15.04 -13.57
N SER A 112 8.74 -15.84 -14.55
CA SER A 112 10.02 -16.56 -14.47
C SER A 112 11.26 -15.66 -14.64
N HIS A 113 11.08 -14.42 -15.10
CA HIS A 113 12.13 -13.46 -15.38
C HIS A 113 12.22 -12.32 -14.34
N GLU A 114 11.43 -12.38 -13.26
CA GLU A 114 11.30 -11.32 -12.24
C GLU A 114 12.65 -10.73 -11.79
N GLU A 115 13.59 -11.57 -11.36
CA GLU A 115 14.89 -11.12 -10.84
C GLU A 115 15.72 -10.35 -11.89
N LYS A 116 15.69 -10.80 -13.15
CA LYS A 116 16.41 -10.14 -14.25
C LYS A 116 15.76 -8.80 -14.58
N ILE A 117 14.44 -8.74 -14.62
CA ILE A 117 13.67 -7.52 -14.88
C ILE A 117 13.87 -6.50 -13.76
N ARG A 118 13.76 -6.92 -12.49
CA ARG A 118 14.05 -6.08 -11.32
C ARG A 118 15.47 -5.52 -11.36
N SER A 119 16.45 -6.35 -11.70
CA SER A 119 17.85 -5.91 -11.82
C SER A 119 18.00 -4.85 -12.91
N ALA A 120 17.37 -5.03 -14.07
CA ALA A 120 17.38 -4.06 -15.16
C ALA A 120 16.73 -2.74 -14.74
N LEU A 121 15.55 -2.78 -14.12
CA LEU A 121 14.86 -1.59 -13.59
C LEU A 121 15.72 -0.83 -12.59
N PHE A 122 16.45 -1.53 -11.73
CA PHE A 122 17.38 -0.90 -10.78
C PHE A 122 18.57 -0.23 -11.50
N LYS A 123 19.18 -0.91 -12.47
CA LYS A 123 20.35 -0.40 -13.22
C LYS A 123 20.00 0.77 -14.13
N ASN A 124 18.77 0.86 -14.62
CA ASN A 124 18.31 1.95 -15.48
C ASN A 124 18.12 3.28 -14.72
N ARG A 125 18.15 3.27 -13.39
CA ARG A 125 17.96 4.48 -12.58
C ARG A 125 19.13 5.45 -12.76
N MET A 126 18.80 6.73 -12.93
CA MET A 126 19.80 7.79 -13.06
C MET A 126 20.37 8.19 -11.68
N GLN A 127 21.55 8.80 -11.65
CA GLN A 127 22.17 9.24 -10.39
C GLN A 127 21.29 10.29 -9.67
N GLU A 128 20.62 11.15 -10.43
CA GLU A 128 19.69 12.17 -9.96
C GLU A 128 18.44 11.59 -9.27
N GLU A 129 18.10 10.34 -9.59
CA GLU A 129 16.90 9.63 -9.12
C GLU A 129 17.13 8.90 -7.79
N GLN A 130 18.35 8.91 -7.23
CA GLN A 130 18.68 8.14 -6.01
C GLN A 130 17.82 8.51 -4.79
N VAL A 131 17.36 9.77 -4.70
CA VAL A 131 16.60 10.26 -3.53
C VAL A 131 15.09 10.25 -3.80
N ARG A 132 14.67 10.74 -4.96
CA ARG A 132 13.25 10.96 -5.29
C ARG A 132 12.71 10.00 -6.36
N GLY A 133 13.55 9.12 -6.93
CA GLY A 133 13.18 8.36 -8.11
C GLY A 133 12.71 9.30 -9.23
N ILE A 134 11.67 8.91 -9.96
CA ILE A 134 11.11 9.75 -11.03
C ILE A 134 10.53 11.07 -10.49
N MET A 135 10.18 11.18 -9.21
CA MET A 135 9.75 12.46 -8.61
C MET A 135 10.85 13.54 -8.63
N HIS A 136 12.10 13.20 -8.94
CA HIS A 136 13.13 14.18 -9.29
C HIS A 136 12.69 15.10 -10.44
N TRP A 137 12.00 14.52 -11.43
CA TRP A 137 11.53 15.23 -12.63
C TRP A 137 10.17 15.92 -12.43
N TYR A 138 9.50 15.67 -11.31
CA TYR A 138 8.24 16.31 -10.97
C TYR A 138 8.47 17.73 -10.43
N ARG A 139 8.31 18.73 -11.30
CA ARG A 139 8.63 20.14 -10.98
C ARG A 139 7.44 21.02 -10.62
N LYS A 140 6.24 20.45 -10.45
CA LYS A 140 5.05 21.23 -10.10
C LYS A 140 5.05 21.55 -8.60
N PRO A 141 4.88 22.82 -8.20
CA PRO A 141 4.78 23.20 -6.78
C PRO A 141 3.34 22.96 -6.28
N ASP A 142 2.97 21.69 -6.12
CA ASP A 142 1.66 21.28 -5.64
C ASP A 142 1.77 20.25 -4.50
N SER A 143 0.62 19.90 -3.92
CA SER A 143 0.57 19.01 -2.76
C SER A 143 0.99 17.57 -3.10
N VAL A 144 0.98 17.16 -4.37
CA VAL A 144 1.55 15.87 -4.79
C VAL A 144 3.06 15.91 -4.60
N ASN A 145 3.72 17.00 -5.04
CA ASN A 145 5.15 17.15 -4.85
C ASN A 145 5.56 17.21 -3.37
N ASP A 146 4.70 17.77 -2.52
CA ASP A 146 4.94 17.86 -1.08
C ASP A 146 4.74 16.52 -0.36
N LYS A 147 3.70 15.77 -0.71
CA LYS A 147 3.34 14.50 -0.04
C LYS A 147 4.08 13.30 -0.60
N VAL A 148 4.40 13.29 -1.89
CA VAL A 148 5.06 12.15 -2.56
C VAL A 148 6.55 12.38 -2.58
N HIS A 149 7.25 11.71 -1.66
CA HIS A 149 8.69 11.86 -1.52
C HIS A 149 9.44 11.26 -2.71
N SER A 150 9.11 10.02 -3.06
CA SER A 150 9.75 9.30 -4.15
C SER A 150 8.79 8.36 -4.85
N VAL A 151 9.05 8.14 -6.14
CA VAL A 151 8.39 7.10 -6.94
C VAL A 151 9.45 6.34 -7.71
N VAL A 152 9.42 5.01 -7.62
CA VAL A 152 10.40 4.14 -8.26
C VAL A 152 9.66 2.99 -8.95
N PHE A 153 10.06 2.66 -10.18
CA PHE A 153 9.56 1.46 -10.86
C PHE A 153 10.27 0.21 -10.33
N ASP A 154 9.46 -0.82 -10.10
CA ASP A 154 9.85 -2.18 -9.71
C ASP A 154 8.85 -3.18 -10.32
N VAL A 155 9.01 -4.47 -10.01
CA VAL A 155 8.09 -5.54 -10.37
C VAL A 155 7.69 -6.36 -9.16
N GLU A 156 6.48 -6.91 -9.20
CA GLU A 156 5.96 -7.79 -8.15
C GLU A 156 5.15 -8.94 -8.76
N GLN A 157 5.44 -10.16 -8.32
CA GLN A 157 4.61 -11.32 -8.67
C GLN A 157 3.35 -11.38 -7.82
N ARG A 158 2.19 -11.54 -8.47
CA ARG A 158 0.90 -11.77 -7.80
C ARG A 158 0.00 -12.67 -8.64
N HIS A 159 -0.53 -13.71 -8.02
CA HIS A 159 -1.37 -14.74 -8.66
C HIS A 159 -0.73 -15.37 -9.92
N GLY A 160 0.58 -15.65 -9.87
CA GLY A 160 1.32 -16.25 -11.01
C GLY A 160 1.55 -15.31 -12.19
N ARG A 161 1.31 -14.01 -12.01
CA ARG A 161 1.55 -12.96 -13.00
C ARG A 161 2.52 -11.93 -12.43
N LEU A 162 3.49 -11.51 -13.23
CA LEU A 162 4.34 -10.37 -12.94
C LEU A 162 3.62 -9.06 -13.30
N TRP A 163 3.65 -8.11 -12.37
CA TRP A 163 3.12 -6.76 -12.54
C TRP A 163 4.25 -5.75 -12.51
N GLY A 164 4.15 -4.69 -13.31
CA GLY A 164 4.92 -3.48 -13.09
C GLY A 164 4.33 -2.74 -11.87
N VAL A 165 5.19 -2.22 -11.02
CA VAL A 165 4.78 -1.49 -9.81
C VAL A 165 5.51 -0.17 -9.74
N ALA A 166 4.77 0.91 -9.51
CA ALA A 166 5.34 2.17 -9.04
C ALA A 166 5.24 2.22 -7.51
N GLU A 167 6.38 2.06 -6.85
CA GLU A 167 6.52 2.15 -5.40
C GLU A 167 6.62 3.62 -4.99
N CYS A 168 5.55 4.13 -4.37
CA CYS A 168 5.41 5.52 -3.98
C CYS A 168 5.59 5.67 -2.47
N GLN A 169 6.65 6.36 -2.04
CA GLN A 169 6.82 6.75 -0.64
C GLN A 169 6.04 8.04 -0.39
N ILE A 170 4.98 7.96 0.41
CA ILE A 170 4.07 9.10 0.66
C ILE A 170 4.03 9.48 2.14
N SER A 171 3.81 10.76 2.42
CA SER A 171 3.55 11.26 3.77
C SER A 171 2.06 11.50 3.98
N GLY A 172 1.47 10.75 4.91
CA GLY A 172 0.02 10.76 5.15
C GLY A 172 -0.78 10.11 4.02
N GLU A 173 -1.99 10.59 3.78
CA GLU A 173 -2.88 10.09 2.72
C GLU A 173 -2.96 11.05 1.53
N LEU A 174 -3.15 10.48 0.34
CA LEU A 174 -3.46 11.22 -0.88
C LEU A 174 -4.99 11.32 -1.03
N SER A 175 -5.48 12.54 -1.21
CA SER A 175 -6.86 12.75 -1.67
C SER A 175 -7.06 12.17 -3.08
N ALA A 176 -8.32 11.96 -3.46
CA ALA A 176 -8.65 11.43 -4.80
C ALA A 176 -8.04 12.29 -5.94
N VAL A 177 -7.99 13.61 -5.78
CA VAL A 177 -7.41 14.54 -6.76
C VAL A 177 -5.88 14.38 -6.83
N GLU A 178 -5.21 14.27 -5.68
CA GLU A 178 -3.77 14.04 -5.61
C GLU A 178 -3.38 12.68 -6.20
N LEU A 179 -4.13 11.62 -5.87
CA LEU A 179 -3.92 10.28 -6.40
C LEU A 179 -4.11 10.25 -7.91
N ALA A 180 -5.15 10.89 -8.45
CA ALA A 180 -5.37 10.98 -9.89
C ALA A 180 -4.23 11.74 -10.60
N ALA A 181 -3.76 12.83 -10.01
CA ALA A 181 -2.63 13.60 -10.54
C ALA A 181 -1.32 12.79 -10.52
N LEU A 182 -1.06 12.04 -9.45
CA LEU A 182 0.08 11.14 -9.35
C LEU A 182 0.02 10.01 -10.40
N LYS A 183 -1.13 9.32 -10.51
CA LYS A 183 -1.33 8.28 -11.53
C LYS A 183 -1.08 8.82 -12.94
N LYS A 184 -1.64 9.97 -13.28
CA LYS A 184 -1.43 10.63 -14.58
C LYS A 184 0.06 10.90 -14.84
N TYR A 185 0.78 11.37 -13.83
CA TYR A 185 2.21 11.63 -13.95
C TYR A 185 3.00 10.33 -14.21
N ILE A 186 2.75 9.29 -13.42
CA ILE A 186 3.43 8.00 -13.55
C ILE A 186 3.10 7.35 -14.90
N SER A 187 1.84 7.41 -15.36
CA SER A 187 1.46 6.94 -16.69
C SER A 187 2.25 7.62 -17.79
N GLY A 188 2.42 8.95 -17.72
CA GLY A 188 3.24 9.67 -18.70
C GLY A 188 4.72 9.28 -18.65
N GLN A 189 5.26 9.04 -17.45
CA GLN A 189 6.63 8.54 -17.29
C GLN A 189 6.79 7.10 -17.79
N ALA A 190 5.75 6.26 -17.74
CA ALA A 190 5.79 4.88 -18.20
C ALA A 190 5.63 4.75 -19.72
N SER A 191 4.91 5.67 -20.38
CA SER A 191 4.60 5.59 -21.82
C SER A 191 5.60 6.27 -22.75
N ASP A 192 6.28 7.29 -22.25
CA ASP A 192 7.27 8.13 -22.94
C ASP A 192 8.47 8.16 -21.98
N GLY A 193 9.09 9.29 -21.71
CA GLY A 193 9.83 9.55 -20.47
C GLY A 193 10.78 8.43 -20.01
N TRP A 194 10.53 7.87 -18.82
CA TRP A 194 11.40 6.86 -18.23
C TRP A 194 11.20 5.48 -18.88
N GLY A 195 9.95 5.12 -19.17
CA GLY A 195 9.57 3.83 -19.73
C GLY A 195 10.06 3.64 -21.16
N GLU A 196 9.97 4.66 -22.00
CA GLU A 196 10.53 4.65 -23.37
C GLU A 196 12.06 4.47 -23.35
N GLY A 197 12.75 5.11 -22.41
CA GLY A 197 14.19 4.89 -22.25
C GLY A 197 14.52 3.47 -21.82
N PHE A 198 13.69 2.89 -20.93
CA PHE A 198 13.89 1.54 -20.41
C PHE A 198 13.61 0.45 -21.45
N GLU A 199 12.53 0.60 -22.25
CA GLU A 199 12.14 -0.42 -23.24
C GLU A 199 13.17 -0.57 -24.38
N GLN A 200 14.04 0.41 -24.59
CA GLN A 200 15.13 0.35 -25.57
C GLN A 200 16.37 -0.40 -25.05
N GLN A 201 16.37 -0.84 -23.78
CA GLN A 201 17.50 -1.53 -23.18
C GLN A 201 17.26 -3.04 -23.18
N GLU A 202 18.15 -3.78 -23.86
CA GLU A 202 18.11 -5.24 -23.84
C GLU A 202 18.37 -5.78 -22.42
N ILE A 203 17.58 -6.79 -22.03
CA ILE A 203 17.86 -7.62 -20.86
C ILE A 203 18.36 -8.96 -21.37
N THR A 204 19.67 -9.18 -21.30
CA THR A 204 20.29 -10.44 -21.76
C THR A 204 19.82 -11.62 -20.91
N LEU A 205 19.22 -12.60 -21.57
CA LEU A 205 18.84 -13.88 -21.02
C LEU A 205 19.85 -14.98 -21.41
N ASP A 206 19.64 -16.18 -20.87
CA ASP A 206 20.54 -17.31 -21.16
C ASP A 206 20.32 -17.78 -22.61
N GLY A 207 21.39 -18.23 -23.26
CA GLY A 207 21.34 -18.69 -24.65
C GLY A 207 21.37 -17.57 -25.69
N GLY A 208 21.79 -16.35 -25.30
CA GLY A 208 21.86 -15.20 -26.22
C GLY A 208 20.50 -14.56 -26.53
N ARG A 209 19.45 -14.93 -25.78
CA ARG A 209 18.11 -14.38 -25.91
C ARG A 209 18.06 -12.95 -25.36
N GLU A 210 17.28 -12.09 -25.99
CA GLU A 210 17.12 -10.69 -25.62
C GLU A 210 15.68 -10.40 -25.23
N LEU A 211 15.48 -9.76 -24.08
CA LEU A 211 14.16 -9.39 -23.57
C LEU A 211 14.05 -7.87 -23.45
N TYR A 212 13.03 -7.29 -24.06
CA TYR A 212 12.72 -5.86 -24.01
C TYR A 212 11.39 -5.67 -23.29
N VAL A 213 11.40 -5.00 -22.13
CA VAL A 213 10.24 -4.93 -21.23
C VAL A 213 9.52 -3.60 -21.36
N HIS A 214 8.20 -3.63 -21.49
CA HIS A 214 7.34 -2.46 -21.62
C HIS A 214 6.53 -2.24 -20.34
N LEU A 215 6.66 -1.05 -19.74
CA LEU A 215 5.85 -0.60 -18.60
C LEU A 215 4.47 -0.08 -19.01
N TRP A 216 4.26 0.14 -20.31
CA TRP A 216 3.07 0.72 -20.90
C TRP A 216 2.69 0.01 -22.20
N GLN A 217 1.39 -0.05 -22.48
CA GLN A 217 0.88 -0.42 -23.80
C GLN A 217 -0.41 0.36 -24.13
N ASP A 218 -0.80 0.35 -25.39
CA ASP A 218 -1.95 1.09 -25.93
C ASP A 218 -3.31 0.45 -25.58
N GLU A 219 -3.36 -0.87 -25.45
CA GLU A 219 -4.58 -1.63 -25.15
C GLU A 219 -4.65 -2.13 -23.69
N ASP A 220 -5.84 -2.02 -23.10
CA ASP A 220 -6.20 -2.54 -21.77
C ASP A 220 -5.23 -2.16 -20.63
N TRP A 221 -4.51 -1.06 -20.78
CA TRP A 221 -3.54 -0.58 -19.81
C TRP A 221 -4.16 0.44 -18.86
N SER A 222 -3.93 0.25 -17.56
CA SER A 222 -4.21 1.27 -16.54
C SER A 222 -3.36 1.05 -15.31
N ILE A 223 -2.87 2.15 -14.74
CA ILE A 223 -2.23 2.15 -13.44
C ILE A 223 -3.28 2.26 -12.33
N ARG A 224 -3.23 1.34 -11.37
CA ARG A 224 -4.26 1.17 -10.34
C ARG A 224 -3.65 1.01 -8.96
N THR A 225 -4.34 1.43 -7.91
CA THR A 225 -3.95 1.03 -6.55
C THR A 225 -4.08 -0.49 -6.39
N GLU A 226 -3.44 -1.03 -5.35
CA GLU A 226 -3.61 -2.43 -4.98
C GLU A 226 -5.09 -2.83 -4.89
N GLN A 227 -5.87 -2.05 -4.13
CA GLN A 227 -7.32 -2.27 -3.97
C GLN A 227 -8.05 -2.24 -5.31
N GLU A 228 -7.83 -1.22 -6.15
CA GLU A 228 -8.51 -1.11 -7.45
C GLU A 228 -8.14 -2.24 -8.42
N ARG A 229 -6.97 -2.85 -8.24
CA ARG A 229 -6.46 -3.91 -9.10
C ARG A 229 -6.91 -5.30 -8.66
N PHE A 230 -6.79 -5.60 -7.37
CA PHE A 230 -6.96 -6.95 -6.84
C PHE A 230 -8.25 -7.11 -6.02
N GLU A 231 -8.90 -6.01 -5.65
CA GLU A 231 -10.14 -6.01 -4.88
C GLU A 231 -11.21 -5.07 -5.48
N PRO A 232 -11.51 -5.14 -6.79
CA PRO A 232 -12.40 -4.18 -7.47
C PRO A 232 -13.84 -4.20 -6.93
N TYR A 233 -14.20 -5.23 -6.17
CA TYR A 233 -15.50 -5.40 -5.53
C TYR A 233 -15.56 -4.88 -4.10
N ARG A 234 -14.46 -4.35 -3.53
CA ARG A 234 -14.40 -3.97 -2.10
C ARG A 234 -15.51 -3.01 -1.68
N ASP A 235 -15.93 -2.12 -2.58
CA ASP A 235 -17.03 -1.17 -2.32
C ASP A 235 -18.42 -1.82 -2.28
N LYS A 236 -18.58 -3.03 -2.83
CA LYS A 236 -19.80 -3.85 -2.74
C LYS A 236 -19.91 -4.60 -1.42
N LEU A 237 -18.81 -4.74 -0.67
CA LEU A 237 -18.78 -5.47 0.59
C LEU A 237 -19.27 -4.59 1.75
N PRO A 238 -20.04 -5.14 2.71
CA PRO A 238 -20.43 -4.41 3.91
C PRO A 238 -19.21 -4.12 4.79
N GLN A 239 -19.25 -3.07 5.62
CA GLN A 239 -18.15 -2.80 6.56
C GLN A 239 -17.94 -3.94 7.58
N LEU A 240 -19.02 -4.66 7.90
CA LEU A 240 -19.08 -5.69 8.91
C LEU A 240 -20.20 -6.68 8.60
N CYS A 241 -19.97 -7.97 8.87
CA CYS A 241 -21.03 -8.98 8.90
C CYS A 241 -20.84 -9.97 10.06
N PHE A 242 -21.89 -10.69 10.39
CA PHE A 242 -21.85 -11.83 11.29
C PHE A 242 -21.85 -13.13 10.48
N THR A 243 -21.06 -14.11 10.91
CA THR A 243 -21.08 -15.44 10.29
C THR A 243 -20.68 -16.50 11.32
N LEU A 244 -20.57 -17.75 10.89
CA LEU A 244 -20.10 -18.85 11.75
C LEU A 244 -18.67 -19.24 11.41
N LEU A 245 -17.87 -19.45 12.45
CA LEU A 245 -16.52 -19.98 12.29
C LEU A 245 -16.59 -21.43 11.77
N PRO A 246 -15.96 -21.74 10.62
CA PRO A 246 -15.93 -23.10 10.09
C PRO A 246 -15.40 -24.11 11.11
N GLY A 247 -16.01 -25.30 11.15
CA GLY A 247 -15.66 -26.39 12.07
C GLY A 247 -16.25 -26.28 13.48
N THR A 248 -16.36 -25.09 14.07
CA THR A 248 -16.87 -24.92 15.44
C THR A 248 -18.33 -24.45 15.52
N GLY A 249 -18.81 -23.72 14.50
CA GLY A 249 -20.13 -23.09 14.54
C GLY A 249 -20.24 -21.92 15.52
N GLN A 250 -19.11 -21.40 16.01
CA GLN A 250 -19.06 -20.22 16.86
C GLN A 250 -19.54 -18.98 16.09
N LEU A 251 -20.36 -18.14 16.72
CA LEU A 251 -20.75 -16.86 16.14
C LEU A 251 -19.56 -15.90 16.14
N ILE A 252 -19.21 -15.41 14.96
CA ILE A 252 -18.10 -14.49 14.75
C ILE A 252 -18.55 -13.26 13.97
N CYS A 253 -17.75 -12.22 14.08
CA CYS A 253 -17.87 -10.98 13.34
C CYS A 253 -16.65 -10.83 12.44
N VAL A 254 -16.89 -10.45 11.18
CA VAL A 254 -15.85 -10.19 10.18
C VAL A 254 -15.94 -8.73 9.76
N LYS A 255 -14.79 -8.07 9.64
CA LYS A 255 -14.67 -6.68 9.20
C LYS A 255 -13.98 -6.62 7.84
N ARG A 256 -14.47 -5.73 6.98
CA ARG A 256 -14.01 -5.63 5.59
C ARG A 256 -12.54 -5.24 5.52
N GLY A 257 -11.76 -6.01 4.78
CA GLY A 257 -10.34 -5.75 4.56
C GLY A 257 -9.43 -6.16 5.72
N GLU A 258 -9.96 -6.77 6.78
CA GLU A 258 -9.17 -7.33 7.88
C GLU A 258 -9.02 -8.84 7.70
N SER A 259 -7.87 -9.39 8.07
CA SER A 259 -7.66 -10.84 8.10
C SER A 259 -8.08 -11.40 9.46
N GLY A 260 -8.72 -12.58 9.44
CA GLY A 260 -9.23 -13.23 10.63
C GLY A 260 -10.62 -12.75 11.05
N TYR A 261 -10.95 -12.92 12.31
CA TYR A 261 -12.31 -12.71 12.82
C TYR A 261 -12.31 -12.27 14.28
N TYR A 262 -13.46 -11.76 14.72
CA TYR A 262 -13.72 -11.37 16.10
C TYR A 262 -14.80 -12.28 16.70
N PRO A 263 -14.54 -12.94 17.84
CA PRO A 263 -15.58 -13.65 18.58
C PRO A 263 -16.73 -12.72 18.96
N SER A 264 -17.97 -13.21 18.85
CA SER A 264 -19.15 -12.47 19.30
C SER A 264 -19.54 -12.85 20.72
N ASP A 265 -19.81 -11.86 21.57
CA ASP A 265 -20.36 -12.10 22.92
C ASP A 265 -21.78 -12.69 22.90
N TRP A 266 -22.46 -12.64 21.74
CA TRP A 266 -23.76 -13.28 21.54
C TRP A 266 -23.63 -14.75 21.13
N SER A 267 -22.41 -15.29 21.01
CA SER A 267 -22.22 -16.69 20.68
C SER A 267 -22.77 -17.60 21.78
N THR A 268 -23.48 -18.63 21.34
CA THR A 268 -24.01 -19.69 22.20
C THR A 268 -23.27 -21.01 21.92
N PRO A 269 -23.43 -22.04 22.78
CA PRO A 269 -22.95 -23.39 22.49
C PRO A 269 -23.67 -24.10 21.33
N ASP A 270 -24.79 -23.56 20.83
CA ASP A 270 -25.58 -24.17 19.77
C ASP A 270 -25.34 -23.44 18.43
N ALA A 271 -24.74 -24.16 17.47
CA ALA A 271 -24.45 -23.64 16.15
C ALA A 271 -25.71 -23.25 15.35
N GLN A 272 -26.84 -23.94 15.53
CA GLN A 272 -28.08 -23.59 14.85
C GLN A 272 -28.66 -22.28 15.37
N GLU A 273 -28.56 -22.05 16.68
CA GLU A 273 -28.96 -20.78 17.28
C GLU A 273 -28.02 -19.66 16.84
N ASN A 274 -26.71 -19.90 16.82
CA ASN A 274 -25.74 -18.95 16.29
C ASN A 274 -26.04 -18.58 14.83
N ARG A 275 -26.45 -19.55 14.00
CA ARG A 275 -26.86 -19.27 12.62
C ARG A 275 -28.03 -18.29 12.58
N ARG A 276 -29.08 -18.53 13.36
CA ARG A 276 -30.25 -17.64 13.47
C ARG A 276 -29.87 -16.24 13.94
N ILE A 277 -28.98 -16.15 14.92
CA ILE A 277 -28.48 -14.85 15.41
C ILE A 277 -27.76 -14.12 14.29
N ALA A 278 -26.84 -14.76 13.59
CA ALA A 278 -26.11 -14.12 12.49
C ALA A 278 -27.04 -13.66 11.36
N ASP A 279 -28.01 -14.50 10.95
CA ASP A 279 -28.98 -14.16 9.91
C ASP A 279 -29.82 -12.93 10.32
N GLU A 280 -30.26 -12.88 11.58
CA GLU A 280 -31.00 -11.76 12.14
C GLU A 280 -30.19 -10.46 12.12
N GLN A 281 -28.93 -10.51 12.52
CA GLN A 281 -28.05 -9.34 12.57
C GLN A 281 -27.69 -8.87 11.16
N ASN A 282 -27.35 -9.79 10.26
CA ASN A 282 -27.05 -9.47 8.86
C ASN A 282 -28.25 -8.85 8.16
N ARG A 283 -29.47 -9.35 8.41
CA ARG A 283 -30.70 -8.74 7.90
C ARG A 283 -30.87 -7.29 8.36
N LYS A 284 -30.57 -6.98 9.63
CA LYS A 284 -30.60 -5.60 10.16
C LYS A 284 -29.54 -4.70 9.53
N LEU A 285 -28.38 -5.26 9.21
CA LEU A 285 -27.27 -4.57 8.55
C LEU A 285 -27.46 -4.46 7.02
N GLY A 286 -28.48 -5.10 6.45
CA GLY A 286 -28.69 -5.15 5.01
C GLY A 286 -27.67 -6.02 4.26
N VAL A 287 -27.01 -6.93 4.96
CA VAL A 287 -26.00 -7.85 4.40
C VAL A 287 -26.72 -8.99 3.68
N THR A 288 -26.37 -9.21 2.42
CA THR A 288 -26.88 -10.34 1.63
C THR A 288 -26.11 -11.63 1.94
N PRO A 289 -26.68 -12.83 1.67
CA PRO A 289 -25.96 -14.08 1.82
C PRO A 289 -24.65 -14.14 1.01
N ALA A 290 -24.67 -13.61 -0.22
CA ALA A 290 -23.47 -13.54 -1.06
C ALA A 290 -22.39 -12.62 -0.47
N GLN A 291 -22.78 -11.48 0.13
CA GLN A 291 -21.86 -10.61 0.85
C GLN A 291 -21.31 -11.27 2.12
N GLU A 292 -22.13 -11.97 2.90
CA GLU A 292 -21.66 -12.72 4.09
C GLU A 292 -20.59 -13.76 3.69
N GLU A 293 -20.87 -14.54 2.64
CA GLU A 293 -19.96 -15.58 2.18
C GLU A 293 -18.65 -14.99 1.64
N ALA A 294 -18.75 -13.93 0.83
CA ALA A 294 -17.59 -13.21 0.30
C ALA A 294 -16.73 -12.59 1.41
N MET A 295 -17.37 -12.00 2.44
CA MET A 295 -16.68 -11.49 3.63
C MET A 295 -15.96 -12.61 4.38
N LYS A 296 -16.62 -13.76 4.57
CA LYS A 296 -16.03 -14.93 5.22
C LYS A 296 -14.79 -15.40 4.46
N ILE A 297 -14.89 -15.59 3.15
CA ILE A 297 -13.77 -16.01 2.29
C ILE A 297 -12.63 -14.99 2.33
N GLY A 298 -12.94 -13.70 2.17
CA GLY A 298 -11.94 -12.63 2.18
C GLY A 298 -11.13 -12.59 3.48
N SER A 299 -11.81 -12.73 4.61
CA SER A 299 -11.15 -12.71 5.92
C SER A 299 -10.28 -13.93 6.22
N MET A 300 -10.64 -15.10 5.68
CA MET A 300 -9.98 -16.38 5.98
C MET A 300 -8.90 -16.74 4.95
N CYS A 301 -9.11 -16.37 3.69
CA CYS A 301 -8.29 -16.80 2.56
C CYS A 301 -7.59 -15.64 1.83
N GLY A 302 -7.86 -14.40 2.22
CA GLY A 302 -7.34 -13.20 1.56
C GLY A 302 -8.40 -12.49 0.71
N TRP A 303 -8.33 -11.16 0.66
CA TRP A 303 -9.29 -10.30 -0.03
C TRP A 303 -9.02 -10.14 -1.53
N ASP A 304 -8.00 -10.78 -2.07
CA ASP A 304 -7.67 -10.77 -3.49
C ASP A 304 -8.09 -12.06 -4.22
N VAL A 305 -8.72 -12.99 -3.50
CA VAL A 305 -9.19 -14.25 -4.09
C VAL A 305 -10.55 -14.06 -4.78
N PRO A 306 -10.86 -14.80 -5.87
CA PRO A 306 -12.13 -14.67 -6.58
C PRO A 306 -13.38 -14.90 -5.71
N GLY A 307 -13.28 -15.76 -4.70
CA GLY A 307 -14.40 -16.05 -3.80
C GLY A 307 -14.75 -14.91 -2.85
N ALA A 308 -13.92 -13.88 -2.72
CA ALA A 308 -14.24 -12.69 -1.95
C ALA A 308 -15.03 -11.63 -2.76
N ASP A 309 -15.30 -11.88 -4.05
CA ASP A 309 -16.23 -11.08 -4.85
C ASP A 309 -17.68 -11.56 -4.65
N PRO A 310 -18.59 -10.76 -4.06
CA PRO A 310 -19.98 -11.18 -3.84
C PRO A 310 -20.75 -11.50 -5.14
N ASP A 311 -20.32 -11.00 -6.30
CA ASP A 311 -21.00 -11.29 -7.58
C ASP A 311 -20.64 -12.67 -8.15
N HIS A 312 -19.51 -13.25 -7.72
CA HIS A 312 -18.99 -14.54 -8.19
C HIS A 312 -18.86 -15.59 -7.10
N CYS A 313 -18.98 -15.18 -5.84
CA CYS A 313 -18.76 -16.02 -4.66
C CYS A 313 -19.63 -17.28 -4.66
N MET A 314 -20.93 -17.15 -4.93
CA MET A 314 -21.85 -18.29 -4.85
C MET A 314 -21.55 -19.35 -5.91
N ASP A 315 -21.28 -18.93 -7.15
CA ASP A 315 -20.92 -19.86 -8.24
C ASP A 315 -19.65 -20.66 -7.91
N ILE A 316 -18.65 -20.00 -7.29
CA ILE A 316 -17.40 -20.64 -6.88
C ILE A 316 -17.63 -21.63 -5.74
N VAL A 317 -18.47 -21.26 -4.75
CA VAL A 317 -18.80 -22.13 -3.63
C VAL A 317 -19.60 -23.35 -4.11
N GLU A 318 -20.53 -23.19 -5.04
CA GLU A 318 -21.29 -24.30 -5.63
C GLU A 318 -20.40 -25.24 -6.46
N GLN A 319 -19.48 -24.69 -7.26
CA GLN A 319 -18.52 -25.49 -8.04
C GLN A 319 -17.52 -26.25 -7.15
N ARG A 320 -17.11 -25.66 -6.02
CA ARG A 320 -16.22 -26.28 -5.03
C ARG A 320 -16.95 -27.20 -4.05
N GLY A 321 -18.26 -27.04 -3.89
CA GLY A 321 -19.13 -27.88 -3.05
C GLY A 321 -19.21 -29.36 -3.45
N GLY A 322 -18.54 -29.76 -4.53
CA GLY A 322 -18.28 -31.17 -4.89
C GLY A 322 -16.98 -31.76 -4.33
N MET A 323 -16.10 -30.95 -3.74
CA MET A 323 -14.93 -31.39 -2.99
C MET A 323 -15.02 -30.79 -1.59
N GLU A 324 -15.61 -31.56 -0.66
CA GLU A 324 -15.51 -31.26 0.76
C GLU A 324 -14.04 -31.06 1.13
N LEU A 325 -13.74 -29.91 1.73
CA LEU A 325 -12.47 -29.64 2.42
C LEU A 325 -12.40 -30.56 3.63
N GLY A 326 -12.02 -31.82 3.38
CA GLY A 326 -11.62 -32.81 4.39
C GLY A 326 -10.20 -32.57 4.89
#